data_AF-A0A6L3EXH4-F1
#
_entry.id   AF-A0A6L3EXH4-F1
#
_cell.length_a   1.000
_cell.length_b   1.000
_cell.length_c   1.000
_cell.angle_alpha   90.00
_cell.angle_beta   90.00
_cell.angle_gamma   90.00
#
_symmetry.space_group_name_H-M   'P 1'
#
loop_
_entity.id
_entity.type
_entity.pdbx_description
1 polymer ?
#
loop_
_entity_poly.entity_id
_entity_poly.type
_entity_poly.pdbx_seq_one_letter_code
_entity_poly.pdbx_strand_id
1 'polypeptide(L)'
;MRKIRPFFNKILSWITIGRVGIVLLIAALPGILISFGETGLSFGIENLLLYIYTEFAWEIASIAFTILIIDRIYQVQEVRLEKRQLIRQLRSSDFQLVREAADRLRARGWVSDSTLRNLNLTRAILRDVDWQTADLTNVTLEQADLRGIDLSQAQLTNASLEGADLSGARLEGTNLTEQQLRKADRLIHAIMPDGTKYDGRFHLTGDLREARTSGYNPDDPLAMARYYDV
;
A
#
# COMPACT_ATOMS: atom_id res chain seq x y z
N MET A 1 -5.64 12.44 -17.83
CA MET A 1 -6.78 12.90 -17.00
C MET A 1 -8.07 13.13 -17.82
N ARG A 2 -8.57 12.14 -18.58
CA ARG A 2 -9.74 12.36 -19.49
C ARG A 2 -10.88 11.33 -19.39
N LYS A 3 -10.82 10.38 -18.44
CA LYS A 3 -11.86 9.34 -18.24
C LYS A 3 -12.74 9.51 -16.99
N ILE A 4 -12.53 10.55 -16.19
CA ILE A 4 -13.26 10.79 -14.93
C ILE A 4 -14.56 11.62 -15.16
N ARG A 5 -14.60 12.42 -16.23
CA ARG A 5 -15.73 13.30 -16.57
C ARG A 5 -17.10 12.59 -16.76
N PRO A 6 -17.21 11.43 -17.44
CA PRO A 6 -18.51 10.80 -17.64
C PRO A 6 -19.08 10.14 -16.38
N PHE A 7 -18.23 9.76 -15.43
CA PHE A 7 -18.65 9.14 -14.16
C PHE A 7 -19.18 10.19 -13.17
N PHE A 8 -18.51 11.34 -13.08
CA PHE A 8 -18.99 12.50 -12.31
C PHE A 8 -20.35 13.00 -12.81
N ASN A 9 -20.58 13.06 -14.12
CA ASN A 9 -21.89 13.45 -14.67
C ASN A 9 -23.00 12.44 -14.31
N LYS A 10 -22.67 11.14 -14.19
CA LYS A 10 -23.63 10.11 -13.78
C LYS A 10 -23.97 10.23 -12.29
N ILE A 11 -22.98 10.51 -11.43
CA ILE A 11 -23.21 10.76 -9.99
C ILE A 11 -23.96 12.07 -9.78
N LEU A 12 -23.61 13.13 -10.50
CA LEU A 12 -24.37 14.38 -10.48
C LEU A 12 -25.82 14.14 -10.92
N SER A 13 -26.06 13.23 -11.86
CA SER A 13 -27.42 12.87 -12.28
C SER A 13 -28.20 12.14 -11.16
N TRP A 14 -27.53 11.33 -10.34
CA TRP A 14 -28.15 10.63 -9.21
C TRP A 14 -28.38 11.57 -8.02
N ILE A 15 -27.48 12.54 -7.80
CA ILE A 15 -27.66 13.64 -6.86
C ILE A 15 -28.81 14.56 -7.33
N THR A 16 -28.97 14.80 -8.64
CA THR A 16 -30.15 15.52 -9.15
C THR A 16 -31.43 14.70 -9.01
N ILE A 17 -31.40 13.37 -9.09
CA ILE A 17 -32.57 12.52 -8.82
C ILE A 17 -32.93 12.53 -7.32
N GLY A 18 -31.94 12.50 -6.42
CA GLY A 18 -32.17 12.68 -4.97
C GLY A 18 -32.66 14.11 -4.64
N ARG A 19 -32.18 15.12 -5.36
CA ARG A 19 -32.72 16.49 -5.30
C ARG A 19 -34.13 16.58 -5.87
N VAL A 20 -34.49 15.79 -6.88
CA VAL A 20 -35.88 15.70 -7.38
C VAL A 20 -36.78 15.08 -6.30
N GLY A 21 -36.33 14.08 -5.54
CA GLY A 21 -37.09 13.56 -4.38
C GLY A 21 -37.34 14.61 -3.29
N ILE A 22 -36.30 15.36 -2.92
CA ILE A 22 -36.40 16.46 -1.93
C ILE A 22 -37.23 17.63 -2.49
N VAL A 23 -37.08 17.99 -3.76
CA VAL A 23 -37.84 19.03 -4.44
C VAL A 23 -39.30 18.61 -4.63
N LEU A 24 -39.60 17.33 -4.86
CA LEU A 24 -40.97 16.80 -4.89
C LEU A 24 -41.60 16.79 -3.50
N LEU A 25 -40.83 16.48 -2.44
CA LEU A 25 -41.27 16.63 -1.04
C LEU A 25 -41.55 18.11 -0.68
N ILE A 26 -40.68 19.03 -1.09
CA ILE A 26 -40.85 20.47 -0.92
C ILE A 26 -41.96 21.04 -1.81
N ALA A 27 -42.19 20.47 -3.00
CA ALA A 27 -43.27 20.87 -3.91
C ALA A 27 -44.64 20.26 -3.53
N ALA A 28 -44.65 19.13 -2.81
CA ALA A 28 -45.87 18.55 -2.24
C ALA A 28 -46.29 19.25 -0.93
N LEU A 29 -45.34 19.83 -0.19
CA LEU A 29 -45.60 20.57 1.05
C LEU A 29 -46.68 21.67 0.91
N PRO A 30 -46.70 22.52 -0.14
CA PRO A 30 -47.78 23.47 -0.40
C PRO A 30 -49.15 22.80 -0.64
N GLY A 31 -49.20 21.69 -1.38
CA GLY A 31 -50.46 20.96 -1.63
C GLY A 31 -51.01 20.30 -0.38
N ILE A 32 -50.13 19.77 0.47
CA ILE A 32 -50.46 19.26 1.80
C ILE A 32 -50.97 20.42 2.67
N LEU A 33 -50.26 21.55 2.76
CA LEU A 33 -50.69 22.74 3.51
C LEU A 33 -52.04 23.31 3.03
N ILE A 34 -52.30 23.33 1.72
CA ILE A 34 -53.57 23.81 1.13
C ILE A 34 -54.73 22.84 1.46
N SER A 35 -54.51 21.53 1.37
CA SER A 35 -55.51 20.52 1.76
C SER A 35 -55.89 20.60 3.25
N PHE A 36 -55.03 21.14 4.11
CA PHE A 36 -55.30 21.32 5.54
C PHE A 36 -55.91 22.69 5.89
N GLY A 37 -55.79 23.70 5.01
CA GLY A 37 -56.48 24.98 5.16
C GLY A 37 -58.01 24.86 5.09
N GLU A 38 -58.52 23.85 4.40
CA GLU A 38 -59.96 23.59 4.27
C GLU A 38 -60.56 22.80 5.45
N THR A 39 -59.74 22.13 6.27
CA THR A 39 -60.23 21.26 7.38
C THR A 39 -60.24 21.94 8.75
N GLY A 40 -59.83 23.21 8.85
CA GLY A 40 -59.96 24.02 10.07
C GLY A 40 -59.11 23.60 11.27
N LEU A 41 -58.16 22.67 11.10
CA LEU A 41 -57.26 22.21 12.15
C LEU A 41 -56.01 23.10 12.22
N SER A 42 -55.77 23.71 13.39
CA SER A 42 -54.50 24.38 13.71
C SER A 42 -53.37 23.35 13.76
N PHE A 43 -52.77 23.05 12.62
CA PHE A 43 -51.67 22.10 12.52
C PHE A 43 -50.37 22.80 12.97
N GLY A 44 -50.04 22.65 14.25
CA GLY A 44 -48.77 23.13 14.79
C GLY A 44 -47.59 22.42 14.12
N ILE A 45 -46.41 23.06 14.14
CA ILE A 45 -45.15 22.49 13.62
C ILE A 45 -44.91 21.07 14.17
N GLU A 46 -45.35 20.80 15.40
CA GLU A 46 -45.29 19.47 16.03
C GLU A 46 -46.05 18.38 15.27
N ASN A 47 -47.26 18.67 14.77
CA ASN A 47 -48.06 17.70 14.02
C ASN A 47 -47.50 17.46 12.62
N LEU A 48 -46.91 18.49 12.01
CA LEU A 48 -46.22 18.39 10.71
C LEU A 48 -44.97 17.51 10.82
N LEU A 49 -44.19 17.70 11.89
CA LEU A 49 -43.03 16.86 12.17
C LEU A 49 -43.43 15.41 12.45
N LEU A 50 -44.51 15.19 13.19
CA LEU A 50 -45.03 13.84 13.45
C LEU A 50 -45.45 13.14 12.15
N TYR A 51 -46.17 13.85 11.27
CA TYR A 51 -46.61 13.32 9.97
C TYR A 51 -45.42 12.99 9.06
N ILE A 52 -44.43 13.88 8.98
CA ILE A 52 -43.21 13.60 8.20
C ILE A 52 -42.48 12.38 8.76
N TYR A 53 -42.42 12.26 10.08
CA TYR A 53 -41.78 11.13 10.73
C TYR A 53 -42.57 9.82 10.55
N THR A 54 -43.89 9.83 10.53
CA THR A 54 -44.67 8.60 10.33
C THR A 54 -44.70 8.16 8.88
N GLU A 55 -44.83 9.10 7.94
CA GLU A 55 -45.04 8.80 6.52
C GLU A 55 -43.73 8.70 5.73
N PHE A 56 -42.67 9.42 6.13
CA PHE A 56 -41.44 9.54 5.35
C PHE A 56 -40.17 9.09 6.10
N ALA A 57 -40.26 8.63 7.35
CA ALA A 57 -39.06 8.24 8.10
C ALA A 57 -38.30 7.09 7.44
N TRP A 58 -39.00 6.14 6.82
CA TRP A 58 -38.35 5.00 6.15
C TRP A 58 -37.62 5.41 4.86
N GLU A 59 -38.14 6.38 4.12
CA GLU A 59 -37.50 6.97 2.94
C GLU A 59 -36.25 7.76 3.33
N ILE A 60 -36.36 8.60 4.37
CA ILE A 60 -35.22 9.37 4.90
C ILE A 60 -34.14 8.42 5.43
N ALA A 61 -34.52 7.39 6.17
CA ALA A 61 -33.61 6.37 6.68
C ALA A 61 -32.92 5.61 5.53
N SER A 62 -33.65 5.24 4.48
CA SER A 62 -33.12 4.55 3.29
C SER A 62 -32.10 5.41 2.53
N ILE A 63 -32.37 6.70 2.35
CA ILE A 63 -31.45 7.64 1.70
C ILE A 63 -30.19 7.82 2.53
N ALA A 64 -30.31 8.04 3.85
CA ALA A 64 -29.17 8.18 4.75
C ALA A 64 -28.30 6.91 4.74
N PHE A 65 -28.93 5.74 4.81
CA PHE A 65 -28.25 4.45 4.70
C PHE A 65 -27.52 4.29 3.36
N THR A 66 -28.17 4.69 2.25
CA THR A 66 -27.57 4.66 0.90
C THR A 66 -26.34 5.57 0.82
N ILE A 67 -26.39 6.78 1.37
CA ILE A 67 -25.25 7.71 1.40
C ILE A 67 -24.09 7.11 2.20
N LEU A 68 -24.36 6.55 3.38
CA LEU A 68 -23.34 5.91 4.21
C LEU A 68 -22.68 4.72 3.50
N ILE A 69 -23.47 3.91 2.79
CA ILE A 69 -22.93 2.81 1.97
C ILE A 69 -22.03 3.37 0.86
N ILE A 70 -22.49 4.38 0.14
CA ILE A 70 -21.75 4.98 -0.97
C ILE A 70 -20.42 5.56 -0.46
N ASP A 71 -20.44 6.32 0.64
CA ASP A 71 -19.23 6.86 1.27
C ASP A 71 -18.27 5.74 1.67
N ARG A 72 -18.77 4.70 2.36
CA ARG A 72 -17.95 3.55 2.74
C ARG A 72 -17.33 2.85 1.53
N ILE A 73 -18.08 2.70 0.43
CA ILE A 73 -17.58 2.13 -0.81
C ILE A 73 -16.47 3.02 -1.40
N TYR A 74 -16.66 4.34 -1.45
CA TYR A 74 -15.65 5.26 -1.97
C TYR A 74 -14.35 5.21 -1.18
N GLN A 75 -14.43 5.27 0.15
CA GLN A 75 -13.26 5.18 1.03
C GLN A 75 -12.47 3.88 0.78
N VAL A 76 -13.18 2.75 0.64
CA VAL A 76 -12.55 1.45 0.33
C VAL A 76 -11.90 1.44 -1.06
N GLN A 77 -12.54 2.06 -2.06
CA GLN A 77 -11.99 2.11 -3.42
C GLN A 77 -10.76 3.01 -3.52
N GLU A 78 -10.76 4.15 -2.83
CA GLU A 78 -9.63 5.08 -2.79
C GLU A 78 -8.37 4.42 -2.23
N VAL A 79 -8.50 3.75 -1.07
CA VAL A 79 -7.42 2.96 -0.47
C VAL A 79 -6.90 1.88 -1.41
N ARG A 80 -7.81 1.16 -2.10
CA ARG A 80 -7.41 0.13 -3.09
C ARG A 80 -6.70 0.73 -4.30
N LEU A 81 -7.08 1.92 -4.74
CA LEU A 81 -6.44 2.61 -5.86
C LEU A 81 -5.04 3.10 -5.48
N GLU A 82 -4.91 3.71 -4.30
CA GLU A 82 -3.64 4.13 -3.74
C GLU A 82 -2.69 2.93 -3.59
N LYS A 83 -3.11 1.86 -2.93
CA LYS A 83 -2.32 0.63 -2.78
C LYS A 83 -1.80 0.11 -4.12
N ARG A 84 -2.67 0.04 -5.14
CA ARG A 84 -2.28 -0.37 -6.51
C ARG A 84 -1.35 0.61 -7.20
N GLN A 85 -1.43 1.90 -6.90
CA GLN A 85 -0.52 2.91 -7.46
C GLN A 85 0.86 2.80 -6.82
N LEU A 86 0.94 2.71 -5.49
CA LEU A 86 2.21 2.57 -4.77
C LEU A 86 2.95 1.29 -5.21
N ILE A 87 2.25 0.15 -5.31
CA ILE A 87 2.84 -1.11 -5.82
C ILE A 87 3.40 -0.95 -7.25
N ARG A 88 2.72 -0.18 -8.10
CA ARG A 88 3.22 0.11 -9.46
C ARG A 88 4.45 1.01 -9.42
N GLN A 89 4.50 1.97 -8.51
CA GLN A 89 5.66 2.86 -8.34
C GLN A 89 6.88 2.11 -7.83
N LEU A 90 6.71 1.07 -6.98
CA LEU A 90 7.82 0.19 -6.56
C LEU A 90 8.52 -0.51 -7.73
N ARG A 91 7.83 -0.68 -8.88
CA ARG A 91 8.40 -1.29 -10.10
C ARG A 91 8.99 -0.25 -11.07
N SER A 92 8.96 1.02 -10.70
CA SER A 92 9.55 2.09 -11.49
C SER A 92 11.07 2.00 -11.47
N SER A 93 11.70 2.47 -12.54
CA SER A 93 13.16 2.71 -12.56
C SER A 93 13.54 4.03 -11.87
N ASP A 94 12.57 4.85 -11.51
CA ASP A 94 12.79 6.11 -10.78
C ASP A 94 12.92 5.84 -9.29
N PHE A 95 14.15 5.99 -8.78
CA PHE A 95 14.49 5.78 -7.38
C PHE A 95 13.67 6.66 -6.41
N GLN A 96 13.40 7.93 -6.76
CA GLN A 96 12.67 8.82 -5.86
C GLN A 96 11.20 8.39 -5.74
N LEU A 97 10.59 7.97 -6.85
CA LEU A 97 9.22 7.44 -6.84
C LEU A 97 9.13 6.13 -6.06
N VAL A 98 10.14 5.25 -6.16
CA VAL A 98 10.17 4.00 -5.40
C VAL A 98 10.28 4.30 -3.91
N ARG A 99 11.17 5.20 -3.51
CA ARG A 99 11.36 5.60 -2.11
C ARG A 99 10.10 6.23 -1.52
N GLU A 100 9.49 7.18 -2.23
CA GLU A 100 8.22 7.79 -1.79
C GLU A 100 7.12 6.72 -1.66
N ALA A 101 7.05 5.78 -2.60
CA ALA A 101 6.08 4.71 -2.53
C ALA A 101 6.31 3.79 -1.32
N ALA A 102 7.56 3.43 -1.04
CA ALA A 102 7.93 2.64 0.12
C ALA A 102 7.61 3.33 1.45
N ASP A 103 7.94 4.63 1.57
CA ASP A 103 7.65 5.43 2.77
C ASP A 103 6.15 5.53 3.01
N ARG A 104 5.36 5.73 1.95
CA ARG A 104 3.89 5.76 2.03
C ARG A 104 3.32 4.39 2.42
N LEU A 105 3.84 3.30 1.85
CA LEU A 105 3.43 1.94 2.23
C LEU A 105 3.70 1.67 3.71
N ARG A 106 4.86 2.11 4.22
CA ARG A 106 5.23 2.01 5.63
C ARG A 106 4.32 2.84 6.52
N ALA A 107 4.11 4.11 6.18
CA ALA A 107 3.23 5.01 6.93
C ALA A 107 1.78 4.52 7.03
N ARG A 108 1.31 3.80 6.00
CA ARG A 108 -0.01 3.15 5.99
C ARG A 108 -0.06 1.83 6.77
N GLY A 109 1.08 1.29 7.20
CA GLY A 109 1.19 -0.05 7.78
C GLY A 109 1.00 -1.18 6.77
N TRP A 110 1.07 -0.90 5.46
CA TRP A 110 0.86 -1.91 4.41
C TRP A 110 2.11 -2.75 4.13
N VAL A 111 3.26 -2.38 4.67
CA VAL A 111 4.47 -3.22 4.58
C VAL A 111 4.29 -4.54 5.34
N SER A 112 3.49 -4.56 6.41
CA SER A 112 3.25 -5.72 7.27
C SER A 112 1.87 -6.38 7.12
N ASP A 113 0.95 -5.79 6.35
CA ASP A 113 -0.45 -6.27 6.22
C ASP A 113 -0.65 -7.32 5.09
N SER A 114 0.41 -8.02 4.70
CA SER A 114 0.49 -8.94 3.55
C SER A 114 0.39 -8.31 2.15
N THR A 115 0.30 -6.98 2.02
CA THR A 115 0.22 -6.31 0.71
C THR A 115 1.39 -6.62 -0.21
N LEU A 116 2.57 -6.84 0.36
CA LEU A 116 3.80 -7.08 -0.42
C LEU A 116 4.01 -8.55 -0.79
N ARG A 117 3.17 -9.46 -0.28
CA ARG A 117 3.28 -10.89 -0.58
C ARG A 117 3.06 -11.18 -2.06
N ASN A 118 3.82 -12.13 -2.60
CA ASN A 118 3.72 -12.58 -3.99
C ASN A 118 3.91 -11.48 -5.04
N LEU A 119 4.50 -10.33 -4.68
CA LEU A 119 4.82 -9.30 -5.67
C LEU A 119 6.01 -9.75 -6.51
N ASN A 120 5.91 -9.51 -7.81
CA ASN A 120 7.09 -9.46 -8.67
C ASN A 120 7.71 -8.06 -8.58
N LEU A 121 8.94 -8.01 -8.07
CA LEU A 121 9.81 -6.84 -7.95
C LEU A 121 11.19 -7.15 -8.58
N THR A 122 11.22 -7.99 -9.61
CA THR A 122 12.43 -8.28 -10.39
C THR A 122 13.04 -6.97 -10.88
N ARG A 123 14.34 -6.76 -10.63
CA ARG A 123 15.10 -5.54 -10.95
C ARG A 123 14.57 -4.25 -10.30
N ALA A 124 13.78 -4.36 -9.21
CA ALA A 124 13.36 -3.17 -8.46
C ALA A 124 14.56 -2.48 -7.81
N ILE A 125 14.47 -1.16 -7.65
CA ILE A 125 15.50 -0.32 -7.02
C ILE A 125 15.01 0.07 -5.63
N LEU A 126 15.33 -0.74 -4.64
CA LEU A 126 14.84 -0.66 -3.25
C LEU A 126 15.97 -0.34 -2.26
N ARG A 127 17.06 0.26 -2.75
CA ARG A 127 18.20 0.68 -1.93
C ARG A 127 17.82 1.73 -0.87
N ASP A 128 18.43 1.64 0.30
CA ASP A 128 18.26 2.59 1.42
C ASP A 128 16.79 2.80 1.87
N VAL A 129 15.93 1.81 1.65
CA VAL A 129 14.52 1.82 2.06
C VAL A 129 14.34 1.13 3.41
N ASP A 130 13.45 1.66 4.26
CA ASP A 130 13.12 1.08 5.56
C ASP A 130 11.88 0.17 5.49
N TRP A 131 12.12 -1.14 5.36
CA TRP A 131 11.13 -2.22 5.30
C TRP A 131 11.24 -3.19 6.49
N GLN A 132 11.65 -2.68 7.66
CA GLN A 132 11.58 -3.42 8.91
C GLN A 132 10.20 -4.06 9.10
N THR A 133 10.17 -5.30 9.58
CA THR A 133 8.94 -6.09 9.83
C THR A 133 8.05 -6.34 8.60
N ALA A 134 8.53 -6.02 7.39
CA ALA A 134 7.74 -6.20 6.17
C ALA A 134 7.44 -7.68 5.90
N ASP A 135 6.27 -7.93 5.32
CA ASP A 135 5.85 -9.26 4.91
C ASP A 135 6.05 -9.45 3.40
N LEU A 136 7.22 -9.97 3.05
CA LEU A 136 7.73 -10.22 1.71
C LEU A 136 7.63 -11.71 1.33
N THR A 137 6.69 -12.44 1.95
CA THR A 137 6.49 -13.86 1.67
C THR A 137 6.21 -14.10 0.18
N ASN A 138 6.94 -15.04 -0.43
CA ASN A 138 6.90 -15.38 -1.85
C ASN A 138 7.18 -14.21 -2.83
N VAL A 139 7.86 -13.14 -2.39
CA VAL A 139 8.21 -12.03 -3.28
C VAL A 139 9.32 -12.45 -4.27
N THR A 140 9.30 -11.93 -5.49
CA THR A 140 10.40 -12.09 -6.44
C THR A 140 11.24 -10.81 -6.45
N LEU A 141 12.47 -10.87 -5.95
CA LEU A 141 13.45 -9.78 -5.89
C LEU A 141 14.68 -10.07 -6.76
N GLU A 142 14.50 -10.87 -7.81
CA GLU A 142 15.59 -11.28 -8.70
C GLU A 142 16.25 -10.06 -9.33
N GLN A 143 17.58 -9.99 -9.25
CA GLN A 143 18.38 -8.88 -9.76
C GLN A 143 17.97 -7.50 -9.20
N ALA A 144 17.28 -7.46 -8.06
CA ALA A 144 16.92 -6.22 -7.40
C ALA A 144 18.15 -5.55 -6.76
N ASP A 145 18.15 -4.22 -6.77
CA ASP A 145 19.09 -3.40 -6.02
C ASP A 145 18.52 -3.17 -4.62
N LEU A 146 19.05 -3.89 -3.64
CA LEU A 146 18.65 -3.87 -2.23
C LEU A 146 19.77 -3.31 -1.35
N ARG A 147 20.68 -2.52 -1.91
CA ARG A 147 21.83 -1.99 -1.16
C ARG A 147 21.36 -1.12 0.00
N GLY A 148 21.89 -1.36 1.21
CA GLY A 148 21.55 -0.57 2.40
C GLY A 148 20.09 -0.70 2.86
N ILE A 149 19.28 -1.61 2.28
CA ILE A 149 17.90 -1.80 2.71
C ILE A 149 17.85 -2.25 4.18
N ASP A 150 16.89 -1.74 4.94
CA ASP A 150 16.58 -2.27 6.26
C ASP A 150 15.42 -3.26 6.17
N LEU A 151 15.73 -4.55 6.36
CA LEU A 151 14.79 -5.66 6.39
C LEU A 151 14.77 -6.32 7.77
N SER A 152 15.25 -5.65 8.83
CA SER A 152 15.27 -6.25 10.16
C SER A 152 13.89 -6.77 10.56
N GLN A 153 13.83 -8.02 11.03
CA GLN A 153 12.61 -8.75 11.40
C GLN A 153 11.59 -8.96 10.25
N ALA A 154 11.97 -8.75 8.99
CA ALA A 154 11.09 -8.97 7.84
C ALA A 154 10.89 -10.47 7.55
N GLN A 155 9.69 -10.82 7.05
CA GLN A 155 9.34 -12.17 6.64
C GLN A 155 9.60 -12.34 5.13
N LEU A 156 10.59 -13.17 4.79
CA LEU A 156 11.08 -13.45 3.44
C LEU A 156 10.96 -14.94 3.08
N THR A 157 10.01 -15.66 3.68
CA THR A 157 9.74 -17.07 3.38
C THR A 157 9.50 -17.23 1.88
N ASN A 158 10.26 -18.12 1.24
CA ASN A 158 10.24 -18.37 -0.21
C ASN A 158 10.50 -17.15 -1.11
N ALA A 159 11.05 -16.05 -0.59
CA ALA A 159 11.48 -14.94 -1.42
C ALA A 159 12.60 -15.39 -2.38
N SER A 160 12.53 -14.99 -3.64
CA SER A 160 13.60 -15.21 -4.62
C SER A 160 14.55 -14.02 -4.61
N LEU A 161 15.81 -14.26 -4.23
CA LEU A 161 16.90 -13.26 -4.17
C LEU A 161 17.94 -13.47 -5.27
N GLU A 162 17.60 -14.21 -6.33
CA GLU A 162 18.57 -14.59 -7.36
C GLU A 162 19.23 -13.38 -8.02
N GLY A 163 20.55 -13.26 -7.84
CA GLY A 163 21.34 -12.14 -8.36
C GLY A 163 21.02 -10.78 -7.73
N ALA A 164 20.31 -10.72 -6.60
CA ALA A 164 20.05 -9.46 -5.91
C ALA A 164 21.33 -8.90 -5.25
N ASP A 165 21.48 -7.58 -5.25
CA ASP A 165 22.58 -6.90 -4.53
C ASP A 165 22.09 -6.46 -3.15
N LEU A 166 22.54 -7.17 -2.11
CA LEU A 166 22.20 -6.92 -0.70
C LEU A 166 23.36 -6.24 0.05
N SER A 167 24.28 -5.58 -0.65
CA SER A 167 25.44 -4.94 -0.02
C SER A 167 24.98 -3.93 1.04
N GLY A 168 25.47 -4.05 2.27
CA GLY A 168 25.09 -3.18 3.39
C GLY A 168 23.66 -3.37 3.93
N ALA A 169 22.91 -4.37 3.46
CA ALA A 169 21.55 -4.63 3.94
C ALA A 169 21.53 -5.06 5.41
N ARG A 170 20.47 -4.70 6.14
CA ARG A 170 20.22 -5.18 7.51
C ARG A 170 19.20 -6.32 7.46
N LEU A 171 19.64 -7.54 7.74
CA LEU A 171 18.80 -8.74 7.67
C LEU A 171 18.54 -9.38 9.05
N GLU A 172 18.93 -8.71 10.13
CA GLU A 172 18.82 -9.23 11.50
C GLU A 172 17.39 -9.69 11.82
N GLY A 173 17.26 -10.94 12.27
CA GLY A 173 15.98 -11.55 12.62
C GLY A 173 15.06 -11.86 11.43
N THR A 174 15.52 -11.72 10.19
CA THR A 174 14.78 -12.24 9.03
C THR A 174 14.74 -13.77 9.06
N ASN A 175 13.74 -14.36 8.44
CA ASN A 175 13.61 -15.81 8.29
C ASN A 175 14.25 -16.36 7.01
N LEU A 176 15.24 -15.66 6.45
CA LEU A 176 16.01 -16.10 5.28
C LEU A 176 16.86 -17.33 5.63
N THR A 177 16.87 -18.29 4.71
CA THR A 177 17.76 -19.46 4.80
C THR A 177 19.12 -19.17 4.16
N GLU A 178 20.17 -19.89 4.57
CA GLU A 178 21.47 -19.83 3.89
C GLU A 178 21.35 -20.14 2.39
N GLN A 179 20.48 -21.08 2.01
CA GLN A 179 20.27 -21.44 0.60
C GLN A 179 19.74 -20.26 -0.21
N GLN A 180 18.84 -19.44 0.36
CA GLN A 180 18.36 -18.23 -0.31
C GLN A 180 19.45 -17.17 -0.40
N LEU A 181 20.23 -16.98 0.67
CA LEU A 181 21.33 -16.00 0.72
C LEU A 181 22.45 -16.33 -0.27
N ARG A 182 22.76 -17.62 -0.48
CA ARG A 182 23.74 -18.10 -1.48
C ARG A 182 23.36 -17.76 -2.93
N LYS A 183 22.10 -17.39 -3.20
CA LYS A 183 21.64 -16.99 -4.53
C LYS A 183 21.77 -15.50 -4.80
N ALA A 184 22.05 -14.67 -3.78
CA ALA A 184 22.31 -13.25 -3.98
C ALA A 184 23.61 -13.06 -4.79
N ASP A 185 23.73 -11.91 -5.47
CA ASP A 185 24.99 -11.55 -6.14
C ASP A 185 26.03 -11.09 -5.11
N ARG A 186 25.60 -10.28 -4.12
CA ARG A 186 26.47 -9.58 -3.17
C ARG A 186 25.85 -9.48 -1.79
N LEU A 187 26.68 -9.60 -0.76
CA LEU A 187 26.33 -9.43 0.65
C LEU A 187 27.39 -8.64 1.43
N ILE A 188 28.41 -8.08 0.79
CA ILE A 188 29.43 -7.27 1.48
C ILE A 188 28.80 -6.21 2.39
N HIS A 189 29.35 -6.06 3.60
CA HIS A 189 28.88 -5.15 4.66
C HIS A 189 27.46 -5.41 5.18
N ALA A 190 26.76 -6.46 4.73
CA ALA A 190 25.45 -6.78 5.25
C ALA A 190 25.52 -7.28 6.71
N ILE A 191 24.44 -7.04 7.46
CA ILE A 191 24.18 -7.69 8.75
C ILE A 191 23.29 -8.89 8.50
N MET A 192 23.75 -10.06 8.91
CA MET A 192 23.13 -11.35 8.68
C MET A 192 21.90 -11.58 9.57
N PRO A 193 21.07 -12.60 9.28
CA PRO A 193 19.91 -12.93 10.10
C PRO A 193 20.22 -13.22 11.57
N ASP A 194 21.41 -13.73 11.87
CA ASP A 194 21.91 -13.98 13.23
C ASP A 194 22.49 -12.73 13.92
N GLY A 195 22.45 -11.56 13.26
CA GLY A 195 23.01 -10.30 13.75
C GLY A 195 24.52 -10.14 13.54
N THR A 196 25.20 -11.14 12.99
CA THR A 196 26.64 -11.05 12.68
C THR A 196 26.87 -10.25 11.40
N LYS A 197 28.07 -9.67 11.24
CA LYS A 197 28.49 -9.14 9.94
C LYS A 197 28.70 -10.28 8.95
N TYR A 198 28.37 -10.05 7.69
CA TYR A 198 28.75 -10.96 6.61
C TYR A 198 30.27 -11.03 6.46
N ASP A 199 30.80 -12.25 6.44
CA ASP A 199 32.23 -12.58 6.48
C ASP A 199 32.72 -13.24 5.18
N GLY A 200 31.89 -13.26 4.13
CA GLY A 200 32.23 -13.95 2.89
C GLY A 200 31.95 -15.46 2.87
N ARG A 201 31.34 -16.05 3.92
CA ARG A 201 31.10 -17.51 4.05
C ARG A 201 30.39 -18.17 2.86
N PHE A 202 29.70 -17.41 2.02
CA PHE A 202 28.98 -17.92 0.85
C PHE A 202 29.78 -17.88 -0.45
N HIS A 203 30.94 -17.22 -0.48
CA HIS A 203 31.78 -17.09 -1.68
C HIS A 203 30.99 -16.57 -2.90
N LEU A 204 30.21 -15.51 -2.71
CA LEU A 204 29.33 -14.98 -3.75
C LEU A 204 30.16 -14.42 -4.92
N THR A 205 29.73 -14.72 -6.15
CA THR A 205 30.44 -14.31 -7.36
C THR A 205 30.55 -12.79 -7.50
N GLY A 206 29.51 -12.05 -7.10
CA GLY A 206 29.51 -10.59 -7.13
C GLY A 206 30.49 -9.99 -6.14
N ASP A 207 30.55 -10.51 -4.90
CA ASP A 207 31.50 -10.06 -3.88
C ASP A 207 32.95 -10.33 -4.31
N LEU A 208 33.25 -11.54 -4.81
CA LEU A 208 34.59 -11.89 -5.29
C LEU A 208 35.01 -11.04 -6.50
N ARG A 209 34.06 -10.67 -7.37
CA ARG A 209 34.31 -9.80 -8.51
C ARG A 209 34.62 -8.38 -8.05
N GLU A 210 33.84 -7.83 -7.12
CA GLU A 210 34.09 -6.50 -6.56
C GLU A 210 35.42 -6.43 -5.81
N ALA A 211 35.75 -7.46 -5.03
CA ALA A 211 37.03 -7.57 -4.32
C ALA A 211 38.20 -7.42 -5.29
N ARG A 212 38.19 -8.16 -6.42
CA ARG A 212 39.21 -8.03 -7.48
C ARG A 212 39.28 -6.62 -8.04
N THR A 213 38.14 -6.01 -8.35
CA THR A 213 38.12 -4.64 -8.90
C THR A 213 38.59 -3.60 -7.90
N SER A 214 38.45 -3.88 -6.61
CA SER A 214 38.91 -3.03 -5.50
C SER A 214 40.36 -3.31 -5.10
N GLY A 215 41.07 -4.22 -5.80
CA GLY A 215 42.49 -4.52 -5.58
C GLY A 215 42.77 -5.60 -4.54
N TYR A 216 41.75 -6.32 -4.07
CA TYR A 216 41.90 -7.45 -3.14
C TYR A 216 42.07 -8.76 -3.91
N ASN A 217 42.92 -9.65 -3.39
CA ASN A 217 43.08 -11.00 -3.93
C ASN A 217 42.05 -11.95 -3.28
N PRO A 218 41.08 -12.51 -4.02
CA PRO A 218 40.09 -13.41 -3.45
C PRO A 218 40.63 -14.76 -2.96
N ASP A 219 41.83 -15.13 -3.41
CA ASP A 219 42.50 -16.36 -2.97
C ASP A 219 43.31 -16.16 -1.67
N ASP A 220 43.43 -14.92 -1.18
CA ASP A 220 44.09 -14.58 0.09
C ASP A 220 43.04 -14.36 1.21
N PRO A 221 42.93 -15.27 2.19
CA PRO A 221 41.96 -15.14 3.28
C PRO A 221 42.13 -13.86 4.11
N LEU A 222 43.36 -13.36 4.29
CA LEU A 222 43.60 -12.13 5.05
C LEU A 222 43.18 -10.89 4.27
N ALA A 223 43.37 -10.91 2.94
CA ALA A 223 42.85 -9.85 2.07
C ALA A 223 41.31 -9.81 2.11
N MET A 224 40.66 -10.98 2.08
CA MET A 224 39.20 -11.06 2.12
C MET A 224 38.61 -10.69 3.49
N ALA A 225 39.27 -11.04 4.60
CA ALA A 225 38.87 -10.57 5.93
C ALA A 225 38.84 -9.03 6.00
N ARG A 226 39.90 -8.38 5.48
CA ARG A 226 39.95 -6.91 5.37
C ARG A 226 38.89 -6.33 4.43
N TYR A 227 38.56 -7.03 3.36
CA TYR A 227 37.53 -6.62 2.40
C TYR A 227 36.14 -6.63 3.02
N TYR A 228 35.82 -7.63 3.85
CA TYR A 228 34.53 -7.74 4.52
C TYR A 228 34.45 -7.02 5.88
N ASP A 229 35.57 -6.48 6.38
CA ASP A 229 35.67 -5.84 7.70
C ASP A 229 35.31 -6.78 8.87
N VAL A 230 35.91 -7.99 8.83
CA VAL A 230 35.75 -9.08 9.83
C VAL A 230 37.08 -9.68 10.28
#